data_AF-A0A2V9NUI2-F1
#
_entry.id   AF-A0A2V9NUI2-F1
#
_cell.length_a   1.000
_cell.length_b   1.000
_cell.length_c   1.000
_cell.angle_alpha   90.00
_cell.angle_beta   90.00
_cell.angle_gamma   90.00
#
_symmetry.space_group_name_H-M   'P 1'
#
loop_
_entity.id
_entity.type
_entity.pdbx_description
1 polymer ?
#
loop_
_entity_poly.entity_id
_entity_poly.type
_entity_poly.pdbx_seq_one_letter_code
_entity_poly.pdbx_strand_id
1 'polypeptide(L)'
;PDAIVFENGGYLYSYDFQSPEPKKLTIYLPGDRNQAMKHWDNVSKLVTDFDIAPDGKRAVIAARGDVFTVPAKEGSIRNLTRTPGIREQKGAWSPDGRSIAYVSDRRA
;
A
#
# COMPACT_ATOMS: atom_id res chain seq x y z
N PRO A 1 -21.70 -38.08 -15.18
CA PRO A 1 -20.74 -37.46 -14.26
C PRO A 1 -20.68 -38.27 -12.96
N ASP A 2 -19.49 -38.68 -12.54
CA ASP A 2 -19.32 -39.66 -11.44
C ASP A 2 -19.04 -38.99 -10.08
N ALA A 3 -19.17 -37.67 -10.02
CA ALA A 3 -18.99 -36.86 -8.82
C ALA A 3 -19.81 -35.57 -8.86
N ILE A 4 -20.02 -34.97 -7.68
CA ILE A 4 -20.56 -33.61 -7.51
C ILE A 4 -19.55 -32.71 -6.79
N VAL A 5 -19.67 -31.41 -7.02
CA VAL A 5 -18.95 -30.37 -6.26
C VAL A 5 -19.97 -29.52 -5.52
N PHE A 6 -19.74 -29.24 -4.24
CA PHE A 6 -20.65 -28.44 -3.41
C PHE A 6 -19.89 -27.53 -2.45
N GLU A 7 -20.56 -26.47 -1.98
CA GLU A 7 -20.05 -25.55 -0.96
C GLU A 7 -20.57 -25.97 0.42
N ASN A 8 -19.69 -25.88 1.44
CA ASN A 8 -20.04 -26.06 2.83
C ASN A 8 -19.08 -25.26 3.72
N GLY A 9 -19.61 -24.32 4.51
CA GLY A 9 -18.82 -23.54 5.47
C GLY A 9 -17.74 -22.65 4.83
N GLY A 10 -17.97 -22.15 3.62
CA GLY A 10 -17.03 -21.31 2.87
C GLY A 10 -15.93 -22.09 2.13
N TYR A 11 -16.02 -23.42 2.09
CA TYR A 11 -15.09 -24.28 1.36
C TYR A 11 -15.82 -25.08 0.29
N LEU A 12 -15.10 -25.40 -0.78
CA LEU A 12 -15.57 -26.33 -1.80
C LEU A 12 -15.16 -27.76 -1.46
N TYR A 13 -16.05 -28.70 -1.76
CA TYR A 13 -15.83 -30.13 -1.59
C TYR A 13 -16.19 -30.87 -2.88
N SER A 14 -15.45 -31.93 -3.20
CA SER A 14 -15.85 -32.92 -4.18
C SER A 14 -16.37 -34.18 -3.50
N TYR A 15 -17.35 -34.83 -4.12
CA TYR A 15 -17.93 -36.09 -3.64
C TYR A 15 -18.03 -37.07 -4.81
N ASP A 16 -17.31 -38.19 -4.70
CA ASP A 16 -17.28 -39.28 -5.69
C ASP A 16 -18.29 -40.35 -5.30
N PHE A 17 -19.13 -40.80 -6.24
CA PHE A 17 -20.15 -41.80 -5.95
C PHE A 17 -19.60 -43.21 -5.65
N GLN A 18 -18.34 -43.48 -6.03
CA GLN A 18 -17.64 -44.73 -5.74
C GLN A 18 -16.89 -44.69 -4.40
N SER A 19 -16.62 -43.49 -3.87
CA SER A 19 -15.91 -43.27 -2.60
C SER A 19 -16.65 -42.18 -1.80
N PRO A 20 -17.61 -42.57 -0.95
CA PRO A 20 -18.62 -41.68 -0.38
C PRO A 20 -18.13 -40.73 0.73
N GLU A 21 -16.87 -40.30 0.67
CA GLU A 21 -16.29 -39.31 1.58
C GLU A 21 -16.04 -37.97 0.85
N PRO A 22 -16.62 -36.86 1.33
CA PRO A 22 -16.34 -35.54 0.78
C PRO A 22 -14.87 -35.14 0.93
N LYS A 23 -14.22 -34.74 -0.17
CA LYS A 23 -12.85 -34.24 -0.17
C LYS A 23 -12.83 -32.73 -0.32
N LYS A 24 -12.21 -32.04 0.64
CA LYS A 24 -12.04 -30.58 0.58
C LYS A 24 -11.15 -30.21 -0.61
N LEU A 25 -11.63 -29.31 -1.46
CA LEU A 25 -10.89 -28.78 -2.60
C LEU A 25 -10.09 -27.54 -2.16
N THR A 26 -8.77 -27.66 -2.18
CA THR A 26 -7.88 -26.52 -2.04
C THR A 26 -7.78 -25.82 -3.39
N ILE A 27 -8.46 -24.68 -3.52
CA ILE A 27 -8.36 -23.85 -4.72
C ILE A 27 -7.13 -22.95 -4.59
N TYR A 28 -6.12 -23.20 -5.42
CA TYR A 28 -5.04 -22.25 -5.64
C TYR A 28 -5.50 -21.26 -6.70
N LEU A 29 -5.71 -20.01 -6.31
CA LEU A 29 -5.84 -18.90 -7.24
C LEU A 29 -4.43 -18.30 -7.39
N PRO A 30 -3.67 -18.63 -8.45
CA PRO A 30 -2.54 -17.79 -8.86
C PRO A 30 -3.12 -16.47 -9.34
N GLY A 31 -3.53 -15.62 -8.41
CA GLY A 31 -3.94 -14.28 -8.71
C GLY A 31 -2.72 -13.56 -9.22
N ASP A 32 -2.79 -13.04 -10.44
CA ASP A 32 -1.82 -12.09 -10.94
C ASP A 32 -1.82 -10.92 -9.96
N ARG A 33 -0.81 -10.87 -9.08
CA ARG A 33 -0.68 -9.85 -8.04
C ARG A 33 -0.18 -8.55 -8.63
N ASN A 34 -0.69 -8.17 -9.80
CA ASN A 34 -0.28 -6.99 -10.54
C ASN A 34 -0.50 -5.73 -9.71
N GLN A 35 -1.51 -5.71 -8.83
CA GLN A 35 -1.74 -4.62 -7.87
C GLN A 35 -0.77 -4.59 -6.69
N ALA A 36 -0.08 -5.70 -6.38
CA ALA A 36 0.92 -5.74 -5.32
C ALA A 36 2.34 -5.48 -5.86
N MET A 37 2.50 -5.36 -7.18
CA MET A 37 3.78 -5.01 -7.78
C MET A 37 4.16 -3.57 -7.41
N LYS A 38 5.46 -3.30 -7.28
CA LYS A 38 5.94 -1.93 -7.12
C LYS A 38 5.75 -1.20 -8.45
N HIS A 39 4.83 -0.25 -8.48
CA HIS A 39 4.65 0.66 -9.60
C HIS A 39 4.76 2.12 -9.15
N TRP A 40 5.00 2.99 -10.12
CA TRP A 40 4.97 4.43 -9.91
C TRP A 40 3.55 4.93 -10.12
N ASP A 41 3.00 5.60 -9.10
CA ASP A 41 1.71 6.27 -9.18
C ASP A 41 1.89 7.78 -9.23
N ASN A 42 1.08 8.44 -10.05
CA ASN A 42 0.94 9.88 -9.99
C ASN A 42 -0.06 10.25 -8.88
N VAL A 43 0.47 10.67 -7.74
CA VAL A 43 -0.32 11.06 -6.56
C VAL A 43 -0.47 12.58 -6.41
N SER A 44 -0.12 13.38 -7.42
CA SER A 44 -0.12 14.84 -7.34
C SER A 44 -1.49 15.44 -7.00
N LYS A 45 -2.58 14.81 -7.45
CA LYS A 45 -3.96 15.23 -7.14
C LYS A 45 -4.41 14.87 -5.72
N LEU A 46 -3.61 14.12 -4.99
CA LEU A 46 -3.89 13.63 -3.63
C LEU A 46 -3.01 14.31 -2.58
N VAL A 47 -2.33 15.40 -2.96
CA VAL A 47 -1.56 16.22 -2.02
C VAL A 47 -2.51 16.87 -1.03
N THR A 48 -2.25 16.67 0.25
CA THR A 48 -3.07 17.24 1.34
C THR A 48 -2.34 18.32 2.13
N ASP A 49 -1.01 18.30 2.11
CA ASP A 49 -0.19 19.28 2.84
C ASP A 49 1.21 19.39 2.23
N PHE A 50 1.88 20.52 2.46
CA PHE A 50 3.25 20.74 2.04
C PHE A 50 3.98 21.76 2.93
N ASP A 51 5.31 21.67 2.93
CA ASP A 51 6.20 22.68 3.49
C ASP A 51 7.49 22.77 2.65
N ILE A 52 8.18 23.92 2.68
CA ILE A 52 9.36 24.21 1.86
C ILE A 52 10.61 24.19 2.74
N ALA A 53 11.65 23.51 2.27
CA ALA A 53 12.93 23.49 2.97
C ALA A 53 13.50 24.91 3.09
N PRO A 54 14.23 25.24 4.17
CA PRO A 54 14.79 26.58 4.36
C PRO A 54 15.67 27.09 3.22
N ASP A 55 16.34 26.19 2.50
CA ASP A 55 17.17 26.52 1.33
C ASP A 55 16.39 26.64 0.01
N GLY A 56 15.08 26.39 0.04
CA GLY A 56 14.17 26.44 -1.11
C GLY A 56 14.39 25.33 -2.14
N LYS A 57 15.31 24.38 -1.92
CA LYS A 57 15.67 23.38 -2.95
C LYS A 57 14.72 22.20 -2.99
N ARG A 58 13.97 21.96 -1.92
CA ARG A 58 13.00 20.85 -1.81
C ARG A 58 11.74 21.30 -1.09
N ALA A 59 10.63 20.64 -1.40
CA ALA A 59 9.43 20.62 -0.57
C ALA A 59 9.31 19.25 0.12
N VAL A 60 8.69 19.24 1.30
CA VAL A 60 8.08 18.05 1.88
C VAL A 60 6.58 18.09 1.55
N ILE A 61 6.02 16.95 1.16
CA ILE A 61 4.62 16.84 0.70
C ILE A 61 3.99 15.61 1.36
N ALA A 62 2.76 15.75 1.86
CA ALA A 62 1.93 14.62 2.28
C ALA A 62 0.94 14.26 1.17
N ALA A 63 0.93 13.00 0.74
CA ALA A 63 0.01 12.51 -0.28
C ALA A 63 -0.31 11.02 -0.05
N ARG A 64 -1.59 10.62 -0.23
CA ARG A 64 -2.02 9.21 -0.09
C ARG A 64 -1.58 8.54 1.23
N GLY A 65 -1.46 9.30 2.31
CA GLY A 65 -1.05 8.80 3.64
C GLY A 65 0.45 8.56 3.82
N ASP A 66 1.29 9.01 2.89
CA ASP A 66 2.75 8.98 3.02
C ASP A 66 3.34 10.40 2.92
N VAL A 67 4.58 10.55 3.41
CA VAL A 67 5.35 11.80 3.32
C VAL A 67 6.51 11.65 2.33
N PHE A 68 6.61 12.62 1.42
CA PHE A 68 7.57 12.65 0.32
C PHE A 68 8.43 13.90 0.37
N THR A 69 9.64 13.82 -0.18
CA THR A 69 10.43 15.01 -0.54
C THR A 69 10.51 15.15 -2.05
N VAL A 70 10.26 16.37 -2.53
CA VAL A 70 10.21 16.71 -3.96
C VAL A 70 11.19 17.85 -4.23
N PRO A 71 12.06 17.75 -5.26
CA PRO A 71 12.95 18.85 -5.63
C PRO A 71 12.18 20.01 -6.28
N ALA A 72 12.64 21.24 -6.08
CA ALA A 72 12.06 22.42 -6.73
C ALA A 72 12.35 22.51 -8.24
N LYS A 73 13.37 21.77 -8.71
CA LYS A 73 13.77 21.64 -10.11
C LYS A 73 13.91 20.15 -10.45
N GLU A 74 14.88 19.81 -11.29
CA GLU A 74 15.27 18.44 -11.62
C GLU A 74 15.73 17.64 -10.39
N GLY A 75 15.37 16.36 -10.34
CA GLY A 75 15.86 15.42 -9.34
C GLY A 75 14.86 14.34 -8.94
N SER A 76 15.26 13.51 -7.98
CA SER A 76 14.43 12.39 -7.51
C SER A 76 13.49 12.78 -6.37
N ILE A 77 12.22 12.40 -6.56
CA ILE A 77 11.22 12.33 -5.50
C ILE A 77 11.56 11.15 -4.58
N ARG A 78 11.43 11.33 -3.27
CA ARG A 78 11.67 10.26 -2.29
C ARG A 78 10.49 10.12 -1.34
N ASN A 79 9.89 8.94 -1.27
CA ASN A 79 8.97 8.57 -0.19
C ASN A 79 9.78 8.25 1.06
N LEU A 80 9.59 9.04 2.12
CA LEU A 80 10.32 8.96 3.39
C LEU A 80 9.74 7.93 4.35
N THR A 81 8.43 7.69 4.30
CA THR A 81 7.72 6.87 5.28
C THR A 81 7.56 5.44 4.77
N ARG A 82 6.97 5.26 3.59
CA ARG A 82 6.69 3.94 2.98
C ARG A 82 5.94 3.01 3.94
N THR A 83 4.81 3.49 4.45
CA THR A 83 4.07 2.83 5.53
C THR A 83 2.65 2.47 5.11
N PRO A 84 2.46 1.36 4.34
CA PRO A 84 1.14 0.93 3.93
C PRO A 84 0.21 0.71 5.13
N GLY A 85 -1.02 1.23 5.05
CA GLY A 85 -2.04 1.08 6.10
C GLY A 85 -1.88 2.04 7.29
N ILE A 86 -0.87 2.90 7.26
CA ILE A 86 -0.64 3.96 8.26
C ILE A 86 -0.75 5.30 7.54
N ARG A 87 -1.38 6.28 8.17
CA ARG A 87 -1.51 7.63 7.67
C ARG A 87 -0.47 8.53 8.29
N GLU A 88 0.50 8.89 7.47
CA GLU A 88 1.53 9.88 7.75
C GLU A 88 1.14 11.21 7.07
N GLN A 89 1.18 12.31 7.81
CA GLN A 89 0.69 13.62 7.33
C GLN A 89 1.42 14.78 7.99
N LYS A 90 1.18 16.00 7.50
CA LYS A 90 1.69 17.25 8.09
C LYS A 90 3.21 17.28 8.24
N GLY A 91 3.90 17.01 7.14
CA GLY A 91 5.36 17.07 7.08
C GLY A 91 5.85 18.52 7.20
N ALA A 92 6.84 18.78 8.06
CA ALA A 92 7.46 20.09 8.24
C ALA A 92 8.98 19.97 8.35
N TRP A 93 9.71 20.88 7.73
CA TRP A 93 11.17 20.94 7.84
C TRP A 93 11.60 21.59 9.16
N SER A 94 12.72 21.10 9.72
CA SER A 94 13.39 21.83 10.77
C SER A 94 13.98 23.14 10.23
N PRO A 95 14.14 24.18 11.08
CA PRO A 95 14.71 25.47 10.64
C PRO A 95 16.13 25.36 10.06
N ASP A 96 16.89 24.34 10.44
CA ASP A 96 18.22 24.05 9.92
C ASP A 96 18.21 23.15 8.65
N GLY A 97 17.04 22.71 8.20
CA GLY A 97 16.83 21.88 7.02
C GLY A 97 17.36 20.45 7.14
N ARG A 98 17.76 19.98 8.34
CA ARG A 98 18.36 18.65 8.53
C ARG A 98 17.37 17.55 8.84
N SER A 99 16.19 17.91 9.34
CA SER A 99 15.18 16.97 9.83
C SER A 99 13.81 17.33 9.29
N ILE A 100 12.92 16.33 9.24
CA ILE A 100 11.51 16.50 8.93
C ILE A 100 10.70 15.87 10.06
N ALA A 101 9.76 16.62 10.61
CA ALA A 101 8.73 16.11 11.51
C ALA A 101 7.47 15.77 10.72
N TYR A 102 6.70 14.78 11.15
CA TYR A 102 5.39 14.42 10.59
C TYR A 102 4.49 13.84 11.69
N VAL A 103 3.18 13.87 11.45
CA VAL A 103 2.16 13.27 12.32
C VAL A 103 1.81 11.89 11.78
N SER A 104 1.89 10.89 12.65
CA SER A 104 1.57 9.49 12.37
C SER A 104 0.33 9.05 13.15
N ASP A 105 -0.53 8.26 12.53
CA ASP A 105 -1.58 7.51 13.24
C ASP A 105 -1.12 6.11 13.72
N ARG A 106 0.18 5.81 13.56
CA ARG A 106 0.79 4.60 14.09
C ARG A 106 0.59 4.55 15.60
N ARG A 107 -0.02 3.46 16.06
CA ARG A 107 -0.10 3.16 17.49
C ARG A 107 1.29 2.76 17.99
N ALA A 108 1.67 3.30 19.15
CA ALA A 108 2.88 2.93 19.88
C ALA A 108 2.77 1.50 20.44
#